data_AF-A0A842YK29-F1
#
_entry.id   AF-A0A842YK29-F1
#
_cell.length_a   1.000
_cell.length_b   1.000
_cell.length_c   1.000
_cell.angle_alpha   90.00
_cell.angle_beta   90.00
_cell.angle_gamma   90.00
#
_symmetry.space_group_name_H-M   'P 1'
#
loop_
_entity.id
_entity.type
_entity.pdbx_description
1 polymer ?
#
loop_
_entity_poly.entity_id
_entity_poly.type
_entity_poly.pdbx_seq_one_letter_code
_entity_poly.pdbx_strand_id
1 'polypeptide(L)'
;MNKKSIAASAIIGGVLIFVIKIYAWVISDSVALLSDALESIVNILASVMMFISVWISARPPDESHRYGHQKIENISCFIEGFLVIIAGILIGRAAYGRLFNPVMLVELDFAILISLFATSLNGALSWLLMRTASETHSMA
;
A
#
# COMPACT_ATOMS: atom_id res chain seq x y z
N MET A 1 -12.09 8.76 -16.01
CA MET A 1 -10.70 9.22 -15.75
C MET A 1 -9.74 8.45 -16.64
N ASN A 2 -8.64 9.05 -17.11
CA ASN A 2 -7.59 8.30 -17.79
C ASN A 2 -6.92 7.32 -16.80
N LYS A 3 -6.56 6.11 -17.22
CA LYS A 3 -5.92 5.08 -16.36
C LYS A 3 -4.73 5.61 -15.56
N LYS A 4 -3.92 6.48 -16.16
CA LYS A 4 -2.77 7.15 -15.50
C LYS A 4 -3.19 8.07 -14.34
N SER A 5 -4.32 8.75 -14.48
CA SER A 5 -4.85 9.68 -13.47
C SER A 5 -5.40 8.92 -12.25
N ILE A 6 -6.01 7.75 -12.47
CA ILE A 6 -6.47 6.85 -11.41
C ILE A 6 -5.28 6.33 -10.59
N ALA A 7 -4.27 5.77 -11.26
CA ALA A 7 -3.08 5.26 -10.58
C ALA A 7 -2.30 6.37 -9.82
N ALA A 8 -2.19 7.58 -10.40
CA ALA A 8 -1.60 8.71 -9.70
C ALA A 8 -2.39 9.09 -8.43
N SER A 9 -3.72 9.06 -8.49
CA SER A 9 -4.56 9.35 -7.32
C SER A 9 -4.40 8.31 -6.20
N ALA A 10 -4.22 7.04 -6.55
CA ALA A 10 -3.93 5.98 -5.59
C ALA A 10 -2.59 6.20 -4.87
N ILE A 11 -1.53 6.55 -5.62
CA ILE A 11 -0.20 6.83 -5.03
C ILE A 11 -0.26 8.05 -4.12
N ILE A 12 -0.83 9.17 -4.59
CA ILE A 12 -0.92 10.41 -3.80
C ILE A 12 -1.77 10.20 -2.55
N GLY A 13 -2.94 9.58 -2.68
CA GLY A 13 -3.82 9.26 -1.55
C GLY A 13 -3.14 8.31 -0.56
N GLY A 14 -2.47 7.27 -1.04
CA GLY A 14 -1.71 6.33 -0.23
C GLY A 14 -0.59 7.02 0.56
N VAL A 15 0.17 7.92 -0.07
CA VAL A 15 1.24 8.70 0.60
C VAL A 15 0.65 9.60 1.70
N LEU A 16 -0.47 10.28 1.45
CA LEU A 16 -1.13 11.11 2.45
C LEU A 16 -1.60 10.28 3.65
N ILE A 17 -2.23 9.13 3.40
CA ILE A 17 -2.68 8.20 4.46
C ILE A 17 -1.49 7.68 5.26
N PHE A 18 -0.40 7.32 4.57
CA PHE A 18 0.83 6.85 5.21
C PHE A 18 1.43 7.88 6.17
N VAL A 19 1.48 9.16 5.79
CA VAL A 19 1.96 10.23 6.67
C VAL A 19 1.11 10.33 7.94
N ILE A 20 -0.22 10.21 7.82
CA ILE A 20 -1.14 10.24 8.97
C ILE A 20 -0.88 9.02 9.89
N LYS A 21 -0.70 7.83 9.32
CA LYS A 21 -0.43 6.60 10.10
C LYS A 21 0.93 6.63 10.79
N ILE A 22 1.98 7.10 10.12
CA ILE A 22 3.29 7.30 10.75
C ILE A 22 3.17 8.25 11.93
N TYR A 23 2.44 9.34 11.77
CA TYR A 23 2.25 10.28 12.86
C TYR A 23 1.56 9.61 14.06
N ALA A 24 0.51 8.83 13.82
CA ALA A 24 -0.16 8.05 14.87
C ALA A 24 0.78 7.05 15.56
N TRP A 25 1.66 6.39 14.81
CA TRP A 25 2.66 5.48 15.37
C TRP A 25 3.69 6.21 16.24
N VAL A 26 4.24 7.34 15.77
CA VAL A 26 5.29 8.09 16.48
C VAL A 26 4.80 8.59 17.83
N ILE A 27 3.55 9.05 17.92
CA ILE A 27 2.99 9.54 19.19
C ILE A 27 2.66 8.40 20.15
N SER A 28 2.28 7.23 19.64
CA SER A 28 1.78 6.13 20.48
C SER A 28 2.84 5.12 20.89
N ASP A 29 3.92 5.05 20.11
CA ASP A 29 4.95 4.02 20.14
C ASP A 29 4.34 2.60 20.16
N SER A 30 3.31 2.38 19.32
CA SER A 30 2.52 1.14 19.30
C SER A 30 2.97 0.25 18.15
N VAL A 31 3.27 -1.03 18.44
CA VAL A 31 3.58 -2.01 17.40
C VAL A 31 2.41 -2.26 16.45
N ALA A 32 1.17 -2.14 16.95
CA ALA A 32 -0.02 -2.29 16.11
C ALA A 32 -0.11 -1.14 15.09
N LEU A 33 0.16 0.09 15.52
CA LEU A 33 0.17 1.26 14.62
C LEU A 33 1.40 1.29 13.71
N LEU A 34 2.53 0.72 14.15
CA LEU A 34 3.67 0.44 13.28
C LEU A 34 3.30 -0.53 12.16
N SER A 35 2.59 -1.62 12.48
CA SER A 35 2.11 -2.59 11.49
C SER A 35 1.23 -1.92 10.44
N ASP A 36 0.29 -1.10 10.88
CA ASP A 36 -0.63 -0.37 10.00
C ASP A 36 0.11 0.64 9.08
N ALA A 37 1.13 1.32 9.60
CA ALA A 37 1.97 2.23 8.82
C ALA A 37 2.85 1.48 7.80
N LEU A 38 3.45 0.34 8.18
CA LEU A 38 4.26 -0.50 7.29
C LEU A 38 3.41 -1.10 6.16
N GLU A 39 2.18 -1.50 6.43
CA GLU A 39 1.23 -1.95 5.40
C GLU A 39 1.03 -0.86 4.34
N SER A 40 0.84 0.40 4.76
CA SER A 40 0.68 1.51 3.82
C SER A 40 1.93 1.74 2.96
N ILE A 41 3.15 1.48 3.46
CA ILE A 41 4.37 1.53 2.63
C ILE A 41 4.31 0.47 1.54
N VAL A 42 3.96 -0.77 1.90
CA VAL A 42 3.85 -1.86 0.93
C VAL A 42 2.81 -1.52 -0.14
N ASN A 43 1.66 -0.98 0.24
CA ASN A 43 0.61 -0.58 -0.70
C ASN A 43 1.04 0.55 -1.64
N ILE A 44 1.82 1.52 -1.16
CA ILE A 44 2.38 2.58 -2.02
C ILE A 44 3.38 1.99 -3.01
N LEU A 45 4.30 1.13 -2.56
CA LEU A 45 5.28 0.47 -3.43
C LEU A 45 4.59 -0.41 -4.47
N ALA A 46 3.58 -1.18 -4.06
CA ALA A 46 2.74 -1.97 -4.93
C ALA A 46 2.05 -1.10 -5.98
N SER A 47 1.45 0.02 -5.58
CA SER A 47 0.78 0.96 -6.48
C SER A 47 1.75 1.57 -7.52
N VAL A 48 2.98 1.87 -7.11
CA VAL A 48 4.04 2.36 -8.02
C VAL A 48 4.44 1.27 -9.01
N MET A 49 4.68 0.04 -8.54
CA MET A 49 5.04 -1.09 -9.40
C MET A 49 3.91 -1.42 -10.38
N MET A 50 2.67 -1.40 -9.91
CA MET A 50 1.45 -1.55 -10.72
C MET A 50 1.37 -0.47 -11.80
N PHE A 51 1.63 0.79 -11.46
CA PHE A 51 1.65 1.89 -12.43
C PHE A 51 2.71 1.69 -13.52
N ILE A 52 3.93 1.28 -13.13
CA ILE A 52 5.01 0.97 -14.06
C ILE A 52 4.62 -0.21 -14.95
N SER A 53 4.05 -1.26 -14.35
CA SER A 53 3.60 -2.46 -15.05
C SER A 53 2.58 -2.12 -16.13
N VAL A 54 1.52 -1.39 -15.79
CA VAL A 54 0.49 -0.94 -16.75
C VAL A 54 1.12 -0.10 -17.88
N TRP A 55 2.10 0.75 -17.55
CA TRP A 55 2.77 1.57 -18.56
C TRP A 55 3.62 0.75 -19.54
N ILE A 56 4.32 -0.29 -19.05
CA ILE A 56 5.13 -1.16 -19.90
C ILE A 56 4.25 -2.12 -20.69
N SER A 57 3.20 -2.69 -20.08
CA SER A 57 2.23 -3.57 -20.74
C SER A 57 1.48 -2.89 -21.89
N ALA A 58 1.31 -1.57 -21.83
CA ALA A 58 0.70 -0.78 -22.90
C ALA A 58 1.62 -0.54 -24.13
N ARG A 59 2.89 -0.97 -24.08
CA ARG A 59 3.82 -0.83 -25.22
C ARG A 59 3.53 -1.89 -26.29
N PRO A 60 3.68 -1.55 -27.59
CA PRO A 60 3.53 -2.50 -28.67
C PRO A 60 4.59 -3.62 -28.59
N PRO A 61 4.35 -4.80 -29.18
CA PRO A 61 5.33 -5.88 -29.24
C PRO A 61 6.60 -5.42 -29.96
N ASP A 62 7.77 -5.77 -29.42
CA ASP A 62 9.06 -5.48 -30.03
C ASP A 62 9.80 -6.79 -30.39
N GLU A 63 10.96 -6.68 -31.03
CA GLU A 63 11.74 -7.86 -31.44
C GLU A 63 12.22 -8.70 -30.24
N SER A 64 12.40 -8.07 -29.07
CA SER A 64 12.79 -8.75 -27.84
C SER A 64 11.64 -9.51 -27.16
N HIS A 65 10.40 -9.04 -27.36
CA HIS A 65 9.17 -9.57 -26.79
C HIS A 65 8.08 -9.69 -27.86
N ARG A 66 8.26 -10.64 -28.78
CA ARG A 66 7.31 -10.95 -29.87
C ARG A 66 5.90 -11.30 -29.40
N TYR A 67 5.73 -11.74 -28.15
CA TYR A 67 4.44 -12.08 -27.54
C TYR A 67 3.83 -10.93 -26.71
N GLY A 68 4.47 -9.75 -26.68
CA GLY A 68 4.01 -8.58 -25.91
C GLY A 68 4.52 -8.55 -24.46
N HIS A 69 4.28 -7.41 -23.79
CA HIS A 69 4.81 -7.09 -22.46
C HIS A 69 3.85 -7.43 -21.30
N GLN A 70 2.70 -8.03 -21.59
CA GLN A 70 1.61 -8.27 -20.63
C GLN A 70 2.00 -9.15 -19.43
N LYS A 71 3.07 -9.96 -19.55
CA LYS A 71 3.58 -10.79 -18.44
C LYS A 71 4.19 -9.99 -17.28
N ILE A 72 4.47 -8.70 -17.48
CA ILE A 72 5.05 -7.83 -16.44
C ILE A 72 4.09 -7.61 -15.27
N GLU A 73 2.77 -7.68 -15.49
CA GLU A 73 1.78 -7.59 -14.41
C GLU A 73 1.95 -8.71 -13.38
N ASN A 74 2.20 -9.94 -13.84
CA ASN A 74 2.44 -11.07 -12.95
C ASN A 74 3.73 -10.91 -12.14
N ILE A 75 4.76 -10.28 -12.72
CA ILE A 75 6.01 -9.98 -12.02
C ILE A 75 5.78 -8.93 -10.94
N SER A 76 4.96 -7.91 -11.22
CA SER A 76 4.57 -6.90 -10.24
C SER A 76 3.87 -7.53 -9.03
N CYS A 77 2.86 -8.40 -9.27
CA CYS A 77 2.17 -9.12 -8.19
C CYS A 77 3.10 -10.02 -7.37
N PHE A 78 4.08 -10.67 -8.02
CA PHE A 78 5.06 -11.49 -7.31
C PHE A 78 5.95 -10.65 -6.38
N ILE A 79 6.43 -9.49 -6.85
CA ILE A 79 7.24 -8.57 -6.05
C ILE A 79 6.43 -8.02 -4.88
N GLU A 80 5.18 -7.62 -5.11
CA GLU A 80 4.27 -7.18 -4.05
C GLU A 80 4.09 -8.23 -2.97
N GLY A 81 3.79 -9.48 -3.36
CA GLY A 81 3.66 -10.59 -2.40
C GLY A 81 4.93 -10.80 -1.57
N PHE A 82 6.11 -10.64 -2.20
CA PHE A 82 7.39 -10.70 -1.49
C PHE A 82 7.58 -9.55 -0.49
N LEU A 83 7.18 -8.32 -0.85
CA LEU A 83 7.21 -7.18 0.07
C LEU A 83 6.30 -7.39 1.29
N VAL A 84 5.11 -7.96 1.09
CA VAL A 84 4.18 -8.29 2.19
C VAL A 84 4.81 -9.29 3.16
N ILE A 85 5.49 -10.33 2.66
CA ILE A 85 6.19 -11.32 3.50
C ILE A 85 7.29 -10.63 4.33
N ILE A 86 8.10 -9.77 3.72
CA ILE A 86 9.15 -9.03 4.42
C ILE A 86 8.53 -8.14 5.52
N ALA A 87 7.49 -7.39 5.21
CA ALA A 87 6.79 -6.54 6.18
C ALA A 87 6.27 -7.38 7.36
N GLY A 88 5.66 -8.54 7.09
CA GLY A 88 5.20 -9.47 8.12
C GLY A 88 6.33 -9.96 9.03
N ILE A 89 7.50 -10.29 8.49
CA ILE A 89 8.67 -10.69 9.28
C ILE A 89 9.15 -9.53 10.18
N LEU A 90 9.22 -8.31 9.66
CA LEU A 90 9.63 -7.12 10.42
C LEU A 90 8.66 -6.83 11.58
N ILE A 91 7.35 -6.87 11.31
CA ILE A 91 6.30 -6.69 12.32
C ILE A 91 6.38 -7.81 13.37
N GLY A 92 6.55 -9.06 12.95
CA GLY A 92 6.69 -10.20 13.84
C GLY A 92 7.88 -10.06 14.79
N ARG A 93 9.03 -9.58 14.29
CA ARG A 93 10.20 -9.29 15.13
C ARG A 93 9.94 -8.17 16.14
N ALA A 94 9.28 -7.09 15.72
CA ALA A 94 8.93 -5.98 16.61
C ALA A 94 7.95 -6.42 17.70
N ALA A 95 6.92 -7.20 17.33
CA ALA A 95 5.94 -7.75 18.25
C ALA A 95 6.56 -8.72 19.24
N TYR A 96 7.46 -9.60 18.79
CA TYR A 96 8.21 -10.50 19.66
C TYR A 96 8.98 -9.73 20.73
N GLY A 97 9.73 -8.68 20.34
CA GLY A 97 10.47 -7.85 21.31
C GLY A 97 9.57 -7.21 22.38
N ARG A 98 8.40 -6.71 21.98
CA ARG A 98 7.42 -6.08 22.87
C ARG A 98 6.65 -7.04 23.76
N LEU A 99 6.51 -8.29 23.35
CA LEU A 99 5.90 -9.33 24.18
C LEU A 99 6.76 -9.63 25.41
N PHE A 100 8.09 -9.66 25.25
CA PHE A 100 9.02 -9.92 26.35
C PHE A 100 9.47 -8.66 27.10
N ASN A 101 9.38 -7.49 26.47
CA ASN A 101 9.66 -6.19 27.10
C ASN A 101 8.47 -5.25 26.88
N PRO A 102 7.44 -5.31 27.75
CA PRO A 102 6.30 -4.42 27.65
C PRO A 102 6.74 -2.97 27.87
N VAL A 103 6.41 -2.11 26.92
CA VAL A 103 6.63 -0.66 27.00
C VAL A 103 5.26 -0.01 27.12
N MET A 104 5.12 0.97 28.02
CA MET A 104 3.87 1.72 28.16
C MET A 104 3.60 2.52 26.89
N LEU A 105 2.35 2.45 26.42
CA LEU A 105 1.87 3.23 25.29
C LEU A 105 1.53 4.64 25.77
N VAL A 106 1.99 5.65 25.04
CA VAL A 106 1.73 7.07 25.33
C VAL A 106 0.56 7.53 24.46
N GLU A 107 -0.39 8.29 25.00
CA GLU A 107 -1.50 8.90 24.23
C GLU A 107 -2.27 7.94 23.27
N LEU A 108 -2.47 6.69 23.71
CA LEU A 108 -3.03 5.64 22.87
C LEU A 108 -4.44 5.97 22.32
N ASP A 109 -5.29 6.59 23.14
CA ASP A 109 -6.67 6.93 22.74
C ASP A 109 -6.70 7.91 21.56
N PHE A 110 -5.82 8.91 21.57
CA PHE A 110 -5.71 9.89 20.49
C PHE A 110 -5.10 9.26 19.22
N ALA A 111 -4.10 8.40 19.40
CA ALA A 111 -3.48 7.69 18.28
C ALA A 111 -4.44 6.72 17.59
N ILE A 112 -5.29 6.02 18.35
CA ILE A 112 -6.34 5.14 17.81
C ILE A 112 -7.33 5.96 16.98
N LEU A 113 -7.75 7.13 17.45
CA LEU A 113 -8.66 8.00 16.70
C LEU A 113 -8.06 8.43 15.35
N ILE A 114 -6.77 8.80 15.33
CA ILE A 114 -6.06 9.16 14.11
C ILE A 114 -5.97 7.96 13.15
N SER A 115 -5.64 6.77 13.66
CA SER A 115 -5.56 5.55 12.84
C SER A 115 -6.92 5.13 12.28
N LEU A 116 -7.99 5.25 13.07
CA LEU A 116 -9.37 5.01 12.60
C LEU A 116 -9.75 5.97 11.47
N PHE A 117 -9.40 7.25 11.62
CA PHE A 117 -9.62 8.24 10.57
C PHE A 117 -8.82 7.90 9.30
N ALA A 118 -7.54 7.59 9.43
CA ALA A 118 -6.68 7.19 8.31
C ALA A 118 -7.20 5.93 7.60
N THR A 119 -7.65 4.94 8.36
CA THR A 119 -8.24 3.70 7.86
C THR A 119 -9.55 3.97 7.12
N SER A 120 -10.39 4.85 7.66
CA SER A 120 -11.63 5.27 7.02
C SER A 120 -11.37 6.00 5.70
N LEU A 121 -10.37 6.88 5.66
CA LEU A 121 -9.92 7.52 4.41
C LEU A 121 -9.41 6.51 3.39
N ASN A 122 -8.63 5.53 3.84
CA ASN A 122 -8.14 4.45 2.98
C ASN A 122 -9.29 3.63 2.39
N GLY A 123 -10.28 3.27 3.22
CA GLY A 123 -11.49 2.58 2.77
C GLY A 123 -12.29 3.40 1.75
N ALA A 124 -12.46 4.71 1.99
CA ALA A 124 -13.15 5.60 1.06
C ALA A 124 -12.40 5.73 -0.28
N LEU A 125 -11.08 5.90 -0.25
CA LEU A 125 -10.24 5.94 -1.44
C LEU A 125 -10.35 4.64 -2.24
N SER A 126 -10.20 3.49 -1.57
CA SER A 126 -10.34 2.17 -2.20
C SER A 126 -11.72 1.98 -2.82
N TRP A 127 -12.79 2.39 -2.15
CA TRP A 127 -14.14 2.33 -2.70
C TRP A 127 -14.31 3.15 -3.98
N LEU A 128 -13.78 4.39 -3.99
CA LEU A 128 -13.80 5.25 -5.18
C LEU A 128 -12.99 4.66 -6.34
N LEU A 129 -11.82 4.10 -6.05
CA LEU A 129 -10.96 3.45 -7.05
C LEU A 129 -11.64 2.21 -7.63
N MET A 130 -12.22 1.34 -6.80
CA MET A 130 -12.95 0.14 -7.24
C MET A 130 -14.15 0.49 -8.11
N ARG A 131 -14.92 1.52 -7.72
CA ARG A 131 -16.04 2.01 -8.52
C ARG A 131 -15.57 2.47 -9.91
N THR A 132 -14.48 3.24 -9.95
CA THR A 132 -13.91 3.75 -11.21
C THR A 132 -13.30 2.63 -12.07
N ALA A 133 -12.69 1.61 -11.45
CA ALA A 133 -12.14 0.45 -12.14
C ALA A 133 -13.24 -0.39 -12.82
N SER A 134 -14.39 -0.57 -12.14
CA SER A 134 -15.54 -1.30 -12.67
C SER A 134 -16.16 -0.63 -13.91
N GLU A 135 -16.18 0.70 -13.95
CA GLU A 135 -16.67 1.49 -15.09
C GLU A 135 -15.72 1.48 -16.29
N THR A 136 -14.43 1.18 -16.06
CA THR A 136 -13.39 1.20 -17.11
C THR A 136 -12.92 -0.18 -17.55
N HIS A 137 -13.56 -1.27 -17.06
CA HIS A 137 -13.15 -2.67 -17.27
C HIS A 137 -11.63 -2.88 -17.12
N SER A 138 -11.02 -2.14 -16.20
CA SER A 138 -9.61 -2.30 -15.87
C SER A 138 -9.52 -3.40 -14.81
N MET A 139 -8.84 -4.51 -15.14
CA MET A 139 -8.43 -5.51 -14.14
C MET A 139 -7.21 -5.06 -13.32
N ALA A 140 -6.71 -3.85 -13.61
CA ALA A 140 -5.65 -3.16 -12.92
C ALA A 140 -6.20 -2.00 -12.10
#